data_AF-X1CFL7-F1
#
_entry.id   AF-X1CFL7-F1
#
_cell.length_a   1.000
_cell.length_b   1.000
_cell.length_c   1.000
_cell.angle_alpha   90.00
_cell.angle_beta   90.00
_cell.angle_gamma   90.00
#
_symmetry.space_group_name_H-M   'P 1'
#
loop_
_entity.id
_entity.type
_entity.pdbx_description
1 polymer ?
#
loop_
_entity_poly.entity_id
_entity_poly.type
_entity_poly.pdbx_seq_one_letter_code
_entity_poly.pdbx_strand_id
1 'polypeptide(L)'
;TVWAYKLTRTDWVELEATWNIYKTASNWTAPGGDYVTSSPVGGSIVFPAGFGWMTWNVLAIVQDAYGGSIPAEFLVKFETEGLASGGSQPAFHSKNFTDDTDLQPKLVIDYTPLAGWTGKISGVTNPAE
;
A
#
# COMPACT_ATOMS: atom_id res chain seq x y z
N THR A 1 11.73 6.89 9.35
CA THR A 1 11.03 5.63 9.04
C THR A 1 9.98 5.86 7.97
N VAL A 2 9.57 4.82 7.24
CA VAL A 2 8.44 4.87 6.30
C VAL A 2 7.41 3.80 6.65
N TRP A 3 6.16 4.21 6.71
CA TRP A 3 5.01 3.41 7.13
C TRP A 3 4.09 3.13 5.95
N ALA A 4 3.43 1.97 5.98
CA ALA A 4 2.29 1.67 5.12
C ALA A 4 1.03 1.54 5.99
N TYR A 5 0.19 2.57 6.00
CA TYR A 5 -1.04 2.64 6.78
C TYR A 5 -2.26 2.22 5.95
N LYS A 6 -3.34 1.83 6.62
CA LYS A 6 -4.65 1.70 5.96
C LYS A 6 -5.19 3.10 5.65
N LEU A 7 -5.45 3.36 4.37
CA LEU A 7 -6.18 4.56 3.95
C LEU A 7 -7.66 4.40 4.36
N THR A 8 -8.20 5.39 5.08
CA THR A 8 -9.61 5.33 5.53
C THR A 8 -10.56 6.08 4.61
N ARG A 9 -10.03 6.95 3.76
CA ARG A 9 -10.78 7.69 2.76
C ARG A 9 -10.68 6.99 1.40
N THR A 10 -11.69 6.18 1.10
CA THR A 10 -11.67 5.27 -0.05
C THR A 10 -12.34 5.82 -1.30
N ASP A 11 -12.86 7.05 -1.26
CA ASP A 11 -13.46 7.76 -2.40
C ASP A 11 -12.49 8.77 -3.04
N TRP A 12 -11.18 8.59 -2.85
CA TRP A 12 -10.14 9.37 -3.52
C TRP A 12 -10.14 9.11 -5.03
N VAL A 13 -9.65 10.07 -5.81
CA VAL A 13 -9.58 9.97 -7.27
C VAL A 13 -8.12 10.15 -7.70
N GLU A 14 -7.56 9.12 -8.35
CA GLU A 14 -6.11 9.01 -8.61
C GLU A 14 -5.49 10.22 -9.31
N LEU A 15 -6.17 10.74 -10.33
CA LEU A 15 -5.66 11.87 -11.10
C LEU A 15 -5.97 13.24 -10.47
N GLU A 16 -6.72 13.27 -9.37
CA GLU A 16 -7.12 14.51 -8.68
C GLU A 16 -6.48 14.65 -7.29
N ALA A 17 -5.97 13.55 -6.74
CA ALA A 17 -5.36 13.54 -5.42
C ALA A 17 -4.06 14.35 -5.41
N THR A 18 -3.93 15.21 -4.41
CA THR A 18 -2.73 15.99 -4.12
C THR A 18 -2.40 15.89 -2.63
N TRP A 19 -1.36 16.60 -2.19
CA TRP A 19 -1.04 16.73 -0.76
C TRP A 19 -2.21 17.25 0.08
N ASN A 20 -3.05 18.14 -0.44
CA ASN A 20 -4.11 18.81 0.33
C ASN A 20 -5.52 18.26 0.07
N ILE A 21 -5.76 17.65 -1.08
CA ILE A 21 -7.09 17.16 -1.51
C ILE A 21 -7.04 15.71 -1.96
N TYR A 22 -8.11 14.96 -1.70
CA TYR A 22 -8.24 13.56 -2.14
C TYR A 22 -9.02 13.41 -3.45
N LYS A 23 -9.83 14.42 -3.77
CA LYS A 23 -10.50 14.63 -5.05
C LYS A 23 -10.91 16.11 -5.16
N THR A 24 -11.38 16.52 -6.33
CA THR A 24 -11.82 17.89 -6.59
C THR A 24 -12.77 18.39 -5.51
N ALA A 25 -12.48 19.59 -4.99
CA ALA A 25 -13.24 20.27 -3.94
C ALA A 25 -13.36 19.54 -2.59
N SER A 26 -12.57 18.48 -2.35
CA SER A 26 -12.61 17.72 -1.09
C SER A 26 -11.22 17.58 -0.45
N ASN A 27 -11.05 18.15 0.73
CA ASN A 27 -9.78 18.16 1.45
C ASN A 27 -9.59 16.87 2.26
N TRP A 28 -8.34 16.41 2.38
CA TRP A 28 -7.98 15.52 3.48
C TRP A 28 -8.25 16.20 4.83
N THR A 29 -8.47 15.43 5.90
CA THR A 29 -8.63 16.00 7.26
C THR A 29 -7.35 16.70 7.69
N ALA A 30 -6.20 16.12 7.35
CA ALA A 30 -4.88 16.73 7.46
C ALA A 30 -4.10 16.49 6.16
N PRO A 31 -3.20 17.39 5.77
CA PRO A 31 -2.42 17.20 4.56
C PRO A 31 -1.66 15.86 4.56
N GLY A 32 -1.67 15.19 3.40
CA GLY A 32 -1.01 13.91 3.20
C GLY A 32 -1.85 12.67 3.55
N GLY A 33 -3.17 12.79 3.71
CA GLY A 33 -4.08 11.64 3.72
C GLY A 33 -4.83 11.39 5.05
N ASP A 34 -5.97 10.69 4.95
CA ASP A 34 -6.75 10.17 6.09
C ASP A 34 -6.41 8.68 6.30
N TYR A 35 -5.91 8.31 7.48
CA TYR A 35 -5.43 6.95 7.77
C TYR A 35 -5.55 6.57 9.24
N VAL A 36 -5.39 5.28 9.55
CA VAL A 36 -5.29 4.77 10.93
C VAL A 36 -3.89 4.26 11.22
N THR A 37 -3.45 4.41 12.47
CA THR A 37 -2.11 4.04 12.93
C THR A 37 -2.07 2.75 13.77
N SER A 38 -3.21 2.27 14.26
CA SER A 38 -3.25 1.18 15.25
C SER A 38 -4.21 0.04 14.94
N SER A 39 -5.31 0.26 14.22
CA SER A 39 -6.32 -0.79 13.97
C SER A 39 -7.00 -0.63 12.60
N PRO A 40 -6.66 -1.47 11.60
CA PRO A 40 -5.54 -2.41 11.60
C PRO A 40 -4.18 -1.68 11.64
N VAL A 41 -3.18 -2.32 12.25
CA VAL A 41 -1.82 -1.77 12.30
C VAL A 41 -1.13 -1.91 10.93
N GLY A 42 -0.39 -0.87 10.56
CA GLY A 42 0.44 -0.85 9.36
C GLY A 42 1.85 -1.39 9.59
N GLY A 43 2.55 -1.72 8.50
CA GLY A 43 3.97 -2.07 8.54
C GLY A 43 4.86 -0.85 8.47
N SER A 44 6.12 -0.99 8.91
CA SER A 44 7.14 0.05 8.73
C SER A 44 8.50 -0.52 8.40
N ILE A 45 9.31 0.32 7.76
CA ILE A 45 10.72 0.04 7.46
C ILE A 45 11.57 1.30 7.62
N VAL A 46 12.86 1.10 7.83
CA VAL A 46 13.84 2.17 7.71
C VAL A 46 14.09 2.45 6.24
N PHE A 47 14.08 3.72 5.83
CA PHE A 47 14.33 4.10 4.45
C PHE A 47 15.77 3.69 4.07
N PRO A 48 15.97 2.93 2.98
CA PRO A 48 17.30 2.49 2.58
C PRO A 48 18.14 3.65 2.04
N ALA A 49 19.47 3.53 2.15
CA ALA A 49 20.41 4.53 1.63
C ALA A 49 20.58 4.48 0.09
N GLY A 50 20.07 3.45 -0.57
CA GLY A 50 20.17 3.25 -2.02
C GLY A 50 18.86 2.74 -2.62
N PHE A 51 18.84 2.61 -3.94
CA PHE A 51 17.67 2.11 -4.68
C PHE A 51 17.42 0.63 -4.40
N GLY A 52 16.16 0.24 -4.35
CA GLY A 52 15.76 -1.14 -4.17
C GLY A 52 14.30 -1.30 -3.76
N TRP A 53 13.88 -2.55 -3.59
CA TRP A 53 12.56 -2.88 -3.11
C TRP A 53 12.35 -2.43 -1.67
N MET A 54 11.18 -1.84 -1.44
CA MET A 54 10.66 -1.53 -0.12
C MET A 54 9.48 -2.47 0.15
N THR A 55 9.54 -3.21 1.25
CA THR A 55 8.54 -4.23 1.60
C THR A 55 7.96 -3.93 2.97
N TRP A 56 6.64 -3.83 3.04
CA TRP A 56 5.91 -3.62 4.29
C TRP A 56 5.07 -4.85 4.61
N ASN A 57 5.07 -5.26 5.88
CA ASN A 57 4.09 -6.22 6.35
C ASN A 57 2.73 -5.53 6.53
N VAL A 58 1.79 -5.84 5.64
CA VAL A 58 0.43 -5.27 5.63
C VAL A 58 -0.65 -6.29 6.00
N LEU A 59 -0.27 -7.41 6.64
CA LEU A 59 -1.15 -8.53 6.96
C LEU A 59 -2.44 -8.09 7.67
N ALA A 60 -2.33 -7.24 8.69
CA ALA A 60 -3.50 -6.79 9.45
C ALA A 60 -4.47 -5.96 8.59
N ILE A 61 -3.95 -5.13 7.68
CA ILE A 61 -4.75 -4.33 6.76
C ILE A 61 -5.47 -5.24 5.75
N VAL A 62 -4.77 -6.23 5.21
CA VAL A 62 -5.35 -7.20 4.25
C VAL A 62 -6.40 -8.08 4.91
N GLN A 63 -6.16 -8.55 6.14
CA GLN A 63 -7.12 -9.34 6.93
C GLN A 63 -8.39 -8.54 7.24
N ASP A 64 -8.24 -7.27 7.64
CA ASP A 64 -9.35 -6.36 7.88
C ASP A 64 -10.16 -6.09 6.60
N ALA A 65 -9.47 -5.86 5.47
CA ALA A 65 -10.11 -5.68 4.17
C ALA A 65 -10.88 -6.93 3.72
N TYR A 66 -10.27 -8.11 3.87
CA TYR A 66 -10.89 -9.40 3.56
C TYR A 66 -12.13 -9.66 4.44
N GLY A 67 -12.01 -9.50 5.76
CA GLY A 67 -13.12 -9.70 6.70
C GLY A 67 -14.24 -8.69 6.49
N GLY A 68 -13.92 -7.45 6.10
CA GLY A 68 -14.88 -6.40 5.79
C GLY A 68 -15.47 -6.46 4.38
N SER A 69 -14.95 -7.32 3.49
CA SER A 69 -15.29 -7.31 2.06
C SER A 69 -15.13 -5.92 1.41
N ILE A 70 -14.06 -5.22 1.76
CA ILE A 70 -13.72 -3.89 1.24
C ILE A 70 -12.37 -3.92 0.50
N PRO A 71 -12.08 -2.94 -0.37
CA PRO A 71 -10.76 -2.81 -0.98
C PRO A 71 -9.66 -2.66 0.07
N ALA A 72 -8.51 -3.30 -0.17
CA ALA A 72 -7.31 -3.09 0.61
C ALA A 72 -6.56 -1.86 0.05
N GLU A 73 -6.71 -0.71 0.71
CA GLU A 73 -6.07 0.54 0.30
C GLU A 73 -4.95 0.94 1.27
N PHE A 74 -3.80 1.30 0.71
CA PHE A 74 -2.58 1.57 1.45
C PHE A 74 -2.12 3.01 1.22
N LEU A 75 -1.70 3.66 2.29
CA LEU A 75 -1.06 4.97 2.26
C LEU A 75 0.37 4.84 2.78
N VAL A 76 1.35 5.07 1.90
CA VAL A 76 2.76 5.10 2.28
C VAL A 76 3.10 6.50 2.80
N LYS A 77 3.54 6.59 4.06
CA LYS A 77 3.92 7.86 4.70
C LYS A 77 5.31 7.83 5.30
N PHE A 78 6.01 8.93 5.15
CA PHE A 78 7.26 9.18 5.84
C PHE A 78 6.96 9.68 7.24
N GLU A 79 7.74 9.24 8.22
CA GLU A 79 7.68 9.77 9.58
C GLU A 79 8.00 11.27 9.62
N THR A 80 8.76 11.76 8.62
CA THR A 80 9.17 13.14 8.49
C THR A 80 8.73 13.69 7.14
N GLU A 81 7.48 14.15 7.06
CA GLU A 81 6.91 14.82 5.89
C GLU A 81 6.81 16.34 6.10
N GLY A 82 6.70 17.12 5.03
CA GLY A 82 6.46 18.58 5.11
C GLY A 82 7.67 19.44 5.50
N LEU A 83 8.89 18.90 5.46
CA LEU A 83 10.11 19.68 5.70
C LEU A 83 10.42 20.63 4.54
N ALA A 84 10.82 21.86 4.87
CA ALA A 84 10.97 22.96 3.90
C ALA A 84 12.15 22.81 2.92
N SER A 85 13.15 21.96 3.19
CA SER A 85 14.20 21.56 2.24
C SER A 85 15.12 20.48 2.84
N GLY A 86 15.67 19.61 1.98
CA GLY A 86 16.77 18.70 2.34
C GLY A 86 16.45 17.21 2.47
N GLY A 87 15.18 16.80 2.32
CA GLY A 87 14.80 15.39 2.31
C GLY A 87 15.06 14.72 0.96
N SER A 88 15.53 13.47 0.96
CA SER A 88 15.49 12.61 -0.22
C SER A 88 14.04 12.46 -0.69
N GLN A 89 13.76 12.75 -1.97
CA GLN A 89 12.47 12.48 -2.58
C GLN A 89 12.45 11.03 -3.05
N PRO A 90 11.70 10.14 -2.37
CA PRO A 90 11.55 8.77 -2.84
C PRO A 90 10.72 8.78 -4.12
N ALA A 91 11.21 8.09 -5.14
CA ALA A 91 10.42 7.78 -6.32
C ALA A 91 10.01 6.31 -6.25
N PHE A 92 8.73 6.03 -6.42
CA PHE A 92 8.19 4.69 -6.57
C PHE A 92 7.69 4.52 -8.01
N HIS A 93 7.91 3.34 -8.59
CA HIS A 93 7.33 3.01 -9.87
C HIS A 93 5.81 2.81 -9.72
N SER A 94 5.04 3.27 -10.70
CA SER A 94 3.60 3.06 -10.76
C SER A 94 3.27 1.74 -11.44
N LYS A 95 2.01 1.30 -11.37
CA LYS A 95 1.53 0.14 -12.15
C LYS A 95 1.65 0.35 -13.67
N ASN A 96 1.81 1.59 -14.12
CA ASN A 96 1.96 1.96 -15.53
C ASN A 96 3.44 2.07 -15.95
N PHE A 97 4.39 1.71 -15.09
CA PHE A 97 5.81 1.77 -15.43
C PHE A 97 6.13 0.70 -16.49
N THR A 98 6.57 1.14 -17.67
CA THR A 98 6.75 0.29 -18.86
C THR A 98 8.19 -0.06 -19.19
N ASP A 99 9.17 0.68 -18.64
CA ASP A 99 10.59 0.45 -18.99
C ASP A 99 11.09 -0.89 -18.43
N ASP A 100 10.60 -1.27 -17.25
CA ASP A 100 10.79 -2.59 -16.66
C ASP A 100 9.56 -2.96 -15.82
N THR A 101 8.72 -3.86 -16.35
CA THR A 101 7.47 -4.26 -15.68
C THR A 101 7.70 -5.05 -14.39
N ASP A 102 8.90 -5.64 -14.21
CA ASP A 102 9.22 -6.37 -12.99
C ASP A 102 9.37 -5.44 -11.78
N LEU A 103 9.55 -4.12 -12.03
CA LEU A 103 9.65 -3.07 -11.01
C LEU A 103 8.29 -2.46 -10.61
N GLN A 104 7.17 -2.93 -11.17
CA GLN A 104 5.82 -2.46 -10.78
C GLN A 104 5.43 -2.92 -9.37
N PRO A 105 4.66 -2.11 -8.62
CA PRO A 105 4.25 -2.46 -7.27
C PRO A 105 3.42 -3.76 -7.25
N LYS A 106 3.65 -4.60 -6.24
CA LYS A 106 2.97 -5.89 -6.07
C LYS A 106 2.54 -6.13 -4.63
N LEU A 107 1.38 -6.76 -4.47
CA LEU A 107 0.90 -7.32 -3.21
C LEU A 107 1.16 -8.83 -3.23
N VAL A 108 1.98 -9.31 -2.30
CA VAL A 108 2.25 -10.74 -2.12
C VAL A 108 1.40 -11.26 -0.96
N ILE A 109 0.63 -12.31 -1.20
CA ILE A 109 -0.23 -12.94 -0.20
C ILE A 109 0.14 -14.41 -0.10
N ASP A 110 0.74 -14.78 1.03
CA ASP A 110 0.91 -16.17 1.42
C ASP A 110 -0.32 -16.60 2.23
N TYR A 111 -0.95 -17.70 1.84
CA TYR A 111 -2.13 -18.24 2.51
C TYR A 111 -2.05 -19.76 2.61
N THR A 112 -2.69 -20.31 3.64
CA THR A 112 -2.85 -21.75 3.80
C THR A 112 -4.26 -22.13 3.37
N PRO A 113 -4.44 -22.98 2.36
CA PRO A 113 -5.77 -23.48 2.01
C PRO A 113 -6.30 -24.42 3.10
N LEU A 114 -7.62 -24.54 3.19
CA LEU A 114 -8.24 -25.54 4.06
C LEU A 114 -7.84 -26.95 3.60
N ALA A 115 -7.56 -27.83 4.56
CA ALA A 115 -7.27 -29.23 4.27
C ALA A 115 -8.42 -29.86 3.46
N GLY A 116 -8.07 -30.45 2.31
CA GLY A 116 -9.03 -31.12 1.42
C GLY A 116 -9.75 -30.22 0.41
N TRP A 117 -9.37 -28.94 0.30
CA TRP A 117 -9.90 -28.07 -0.75
C TRP A 117 -9.28 -28.43 -2.12
N THR A 118 -10.10 -28.92 -3.05
CA THR A 118 -9.70 -29.32 -4.42
C THR A 118 -10.10 -28.31 -5.50
N GLY A 119 -10.56 -27.12 -5.08
CA GLY A 119 -10.89 -26.05 -6.02
C GLY A 119 -9.65 -25.59 -6.79
N LYS A 120 -9.85 -25.03 -7.99
CA LYS A 120 -8.79 -24.31 -8.69
C LYS A 120 -8.78 -22.87 -8.18
N ILE A 121 -7.63 -22.39 -7.72
CA ILE A 121 -7.45 -20.96 -7.44
C ILE A 121 -7.23 -20.32 -8.80
N SER A 122 -8.17 -19.49 -9.23
CA SER A 122 -8.01 -18.74 -10.48
C SER A 122 -6.74 -17.89 -10.37
N GLY A 123 -5.73 -18.16 -11.20
CA GLY A 123 -4.49 -17.39 -11.27
C GLY A 123 -3.30 -17.90 -10.45
N VAL A 124 -3.41 -19.02 -9.72
CA VAL A 124 -2.25 -19.66 -9.05
C VAL A 124 -2.07 -21.06 -9.61
N THR A 125 -0.95 -21.30 -10.30
CA THR A 125 -0.50 -22.66 -10.59
C THR A 125 -0.01 -23.27 -9.29
N ASN A 126 -0.65 -24.35 -8.83
CA ASN A 126 -0.09 -25.12 -7.71
C ASN A 126 1.36 -25.51 -8.05
N PRO A 127 2.32 -25.28 -7.13
CA PRO A 127 3.63 -25.92 -7.28
C PRO A 127 3.41 -27.44 -7.26
N ALA A 128 4.08 -28.12 -8.18
CA ALA A 128 3.95 -29.56 -8.39
C ALA A 128 4.16 -30.35 -7.10
N GLU A 129 3.25 -31.28 -6.82
CA GLU A 129 3.46 -32.39 -5.87
C GLU A 129 4.51 -33.37 -6.40
#